data_AF-A0A9Q4G9I3-F1
#
_entry.id   AF-A0A9Q4G9I3-F1
#
_cell.length_a   1.000
_cell.length_b   1.000
_cell.length_c   1.000
_cell.angle_alpha   90.00
_cell.angle_beta   90.00
_cell.angle_gamma   90.00
#
_symmetry.space_group_name_H-M   'P 1'
#
loop_
_entity.id
_entity.type
_entity.pdbx_description
1 polymer ?
#
loop_
_entity_poly.entity_id
_entity_poly.type
_entity_poly.pdbx_seq_one_letter_code
_entity_poly.pdbx_strand_id
1 'polypeptide(L)'
;MAKTATIRARIEPELKSEVENIFKKLGVSTTEVISMLYSQVKLNKGLPFEVKLHHKAAQAQPKGVHTQPKGVHSQQGAQKRKMKRGVK
;
A
#
# COMPACT_ATOMS: atom_id res chain seq x y z
N MET A 1 -24.12 26.26 -28.33
CA MET A 1 -24.41 24.83 -28.60
C MET A 1 -23.26 24.00 -28.04
N ALA A 2 -23.53 23.14 -27.06
CA ALA A 2 -22.48 22.34 -26.42
C ALA A 2 -22.00 21.27 -27.40
N LYS A 3 -20.69 21.23 -27.66
CA LYS A 3 -20.07 20.17 -28.47
C LYS A 3 -20.18 18.86 -27.68
N THR A 4 -21.10 17.99 -28.07
CA THR A 4 -21.26 16.67 -27.49
C THR A 4 -20.32 15.69 -28.19
N ALA A 5 -19.53 14.94 -27.43
CA ALA A 5 -18.71 13.84 -27.93
C ALA A 5 -19.26 12.52 -27.39
N THR A 6 -19.31 11.49 -28.24
CA THR A 6 -19.80 10.16 -27.86
C THR A 6 -18.63 9.26 -27.46
N ILE A 7 -18.73 8.61 -26.30
CA ILE A 7 -17.76 7.63 -25.83
C ILE A 7 -18.33 6.22 -26.04
N ARG A 8 -17.57 5.35 -26.74
CA ARG A 8 -17.91 3.94 -26.94
C ARG A 8 -16.73 3.07 -26.54
N ALA A 9 -16.96 2.10 -25.67
CA ALA A 9 -15.95 1.13 -25.24
C ALA A 9 -16.57 -0.26 -25.16
N ARG A 10 -15.77 -1.28 -25.48
CA ARG A 10 -16.14 -2.68 -25.22
C ARG A 10 -15.76 -3.01 -23.78
N ILE A 11 -16.70 -3.58 -23.05
CA ILE A 11 -16.53 -4.04 -21.68
C ILE A 11 -17.18 -5.41 -21.54
N GLU A 12 -16.68 -6.21 -20.62
CA GLU A 12 -17.27 -7.49 -20.28
C GLU A 12 -18.69 -7.29 -19.70
N PRO A 13 -19.68 -8.09 -20.13
CA PRO A 13 -21.08 -7.89 -19.70
C PRO A 13 -21.27 -8.10 -18.20
N GLU A 14 -20.54 -9.04 -17.59
CA GLU A 14 -20.60 -9.29 -16.15
C GLU A 14 -20.07 -8.09 -15.37
N LEU A 15 -18.87 -7.61 -15.73
CA LEU A 15 -18.27 -6.39 -15.16
C LEU A 15 -19.20 -5.18 -15.28
N LYS A 16 -19.85 -5.00 -16.44
CA LYS A 16 -20.83 -3.92 -16.65
C LYS A 16 -21.97 -4.02 -15.64
N SER A 17 -22.59 -5.19 -15.53
CA SER A 17 -23.75 -5.42 -14.67
C SER A 17 -23.42 -5.18 -13.19
N GLU A 18 -22.29 -5.71 -12.73
CA GLU A 18 -21.82 -5.53 -11.35
C GLU A 18 -21.61 -4.05 -11.01
N VAL A 19 -20.89 -3.34 -11.88
CA VAL A 19 -20.57 -1.92 -11.67
C VAL A 19 -21.82 -1.04 -11.75
N GLU A 20 -22.74 -1.30 -12.69
CA GLU A 20 -24.00 -0.56 -12.78
C GLU A 20 -24.88 -0.76 -11.53
N ASN A 21 -24.86 -1.95 -10.91
CA ASN A 21 -25.55 -2.18 -9.65
C ASN A 21 -24.93 -1.38 -8.49
N ILE A 22 -23.61 -1.21 -8.48
CA ILE A 22 -22.92 -0.33 -7.51
C ILE A 22 -23.33 1.14 -7.76
N PHE A 23 -23.31 1.61 -9.00
CA PHE A 23 -23.71 2.98 -9.33
C PHE A 23 -25.15 3.28 -8.96
N LYS A 24 -26.08 2.34 -9.19
CA LYS A 24 -27.47 2.46 -8.74
C LYS A 24 -27.59 2.63 -7.23
N LYS A 25 -26.83 1.86 -6.45
CA LYS A 25 -26.81 1.99 -4.98
C LYS A 25 -26.24 3.33 -4.52
N LEU A 26 -25.31 3.90 -5.30
CA LEU A 26 -24.75 5.23 -5.07
C LEU A 26 -25.64 6.37 -5.61
N GLY A 27 -26.72 6.06 -6.34
CA GLY A 27 -27.63 7.06 -6.92
C GLY A 27 -27.06 7.83 -8.11
N VAL A 28 -26.02 7.30 -8.78
CA VAL A 28 -25.35 7.97 -9.92
C VAL A 28 -25.52 7.17 -11.21
N SER A 29 -25.55 7.88 -12.34
CA SER A 29 -25.58 7.24 -13.66
C SER A 29 -24.17 6.93 -14.17
N THR A 30 -24.05 5.95 -15.07
CA THR A 30 -22.77 5.64 -15.74
C THR A 30 -22.19 6.85 -16.47
N THR A 31 -23.02 7.64 -17.13
CA THR A 31 -22.60 8.86 -17.84
C THR A 31 -21.99 9.89 -16.90
N GLU A 32 -22.60 10.06 -15.72
CA GLU A 32 -22.14 11.01 -14.72
C GLU A 32 -20.80 10.60 -14.12
N VAL A 33 -20.63 9.32 -13.80
CA VAL A 33 -19.34 8.77 -13.33
C VAL A 33 -18.26 8.92 -14.40
N ILE A 34 -18.56 8.65 -15.67
CA ILE A 34 -17.60 8.85 -16.77
C ILE A 34 -17.21 10.34 -16.88
N SER A 35 -18.16 11.26 -16.79
CA SER A 35 -17.88 12.71 -16.82
C SER A 35 -16.98 13.15 -15.64
N MET A 36 -17.25 12.63 -14.45
CA MET A 36 -16.43 12.88 -13.26
C MET A 36 -15.01 12.32 -13.43
N LEU A 37 -14.88 11.12 -13.99
CA LEU A 37 -13.59 10.49 -14.28
C LEU A 37 -12.72 11.37 -15.19
N TYR A 38 -13.29 11.87 -16.29
CA TYR A 38 -12.59 12.79 -17.20
C TYR A 38 -12.20 14.10 -16.51
N SER A 39 -13.07 14.61 -15.64
CA SER A 39 -12.79 15.82 -14.86
C SER A 39 -11.60 15.60 -13.91
N GLN A 40 -11.54 14.47 -13.21
CA GLN A 40 -10.42 14.10 -12.35
C GLN A 40 -9.11 13.97 -13.14
N VAL A 41 -9.14 13.30 -14.29
CA VAL A 41 -7.96 13.17 -15.16
C VAL A 41 -7.49 14.54 -15.65
N LYS A 42 -8.42 15.42 -16.05
CA LYS A 42 -8.11 16.77 -16.52
C LYS A 42 -7.47 17.64 -15.42
N LEU A 43 -7.99 17.55 -14.20
CA LEU A 43 -7.53 18.32 -13.03
C LEU A 43 -6.16 17.83 -12.56
N ASN A 44 -6.01 16.53 -12.38
CA ASN A 44 -4.80 15.95 -11.76
C ASN A 44 -3.68 15.65 -12.76
N LYS A 45 -3.94 15.81 -14.07
CA LYS A 45 -2.99 15.47 -15.15
C LYS A 45 -2.46 14.03 -15.05
N GLY A 46 -3.31 13.12 -14.57
CA GLY A 46 -2.95 11.73 -14.27
C GLY A 46 -4.18 10.86 -14.09
N LEU A 47 -3.96 9.58 -13.76
CA LEU A 47 -5.06 8.65 -13.48
C LEU A 47 -5.65 8.91 -12.09
N PRO A 48 -6.97 8.73 -11.91
CA PRO A 48 -7.65 9.00 -10.63
C PRO A 48 -7.45 7.88 -9.60
N PHE A 49 -6.53 6.95 -9.88
CA PHE A 49 -6.12 5.88 -9.00
C PHE A 49 -4.62 5.66 -9.15
N GLU A 50 -4.00 5.14 -8.11
CA GLU A 50 -2.58 4.84 -8.09
C GLU A 50 -2.28 3.66 -9.01
N VAL A 51 -1.39 3.85 -10.00
CA VAL A 51 -1.00 2.78 -10.92
C VAL A 51 0.07 1.92 -10.27
N LYS A 52 -0.33 0.75 -9.76
CA LYS A 52 0.60 -0.23 -9.19
C LYS A 52 0.66 -1.47 -10.09
N LEU A 53 1.87 -1.79 -10.53
CA LEU A 53 2.17 -3.14 -10.98
C LEU A 53 2.27 -4.02 -9.73
N HIS A 54 1.20 -4.73 -9.41
CA HIS A 54 1.31 -5.84 -8.47
C HIS A 54 2.16 -6.93 -9.13
N HIS A 55 3.48 -6.87 -8.94
CA HIS A 55 4.25 -8.10 -8.97
C HIS A 55 3.58 -8.98 -7.92
N LYS A 56 3.13 -10.16 -8.34
CA LYS A 56 2.58 -11.19 -7.46
C LYS A 56 3.65 -11.49 -6.41
N ALA A 57 3.63 -10.73 -5.31
CA ALA A 57 4.51 -10.95 -4.20
C ALA A 57 4.19 -12.35 -3.72
N ALA A 58 5.17 -13.24 -3.77
CA ALA A 58 5.13 -14.47 -2.99
C ALA A 58 4.65 -14.07 -1.59
N GLN A 59 3.63 -14.78 -1.10
CA GLN A 59 2.98 -14.56 0.17
C GLN A 59 4.04 -14.44 1.28
N ALA A 60 4.44 -13.21 1.61
CA ALA A 60 5.26 -12.95 2.77
C ALA A 60 4.30 -12.96 3.97
N GLN A 61 4.20 -14.13 4.59
CA GLN A 61 3.57 -14.28 5.90
C GLN A 61 4.18 -13.24 6.86
N PRO A 62 3.38 -12.53 7.67
CA PRO A 62 3.94 -11.63 8.66
C PRO A 62 4.74 -12.45 9.68
N LYS A 63 6.08 -12.40 9.61
CA LYS A 63 6.92 -12.79 10.75
C LYS A 63 6.70 -11.75 11.83
N GLY A 64 5.75 -12.04 12.73
CA GLY A 64 5.52 -11.30 13.95
C GLY A 64 6.83 -11.09 14.69
N VAL A 65 7.13 -9.82 14.93
CA VAL A 65 8.25 -9.32 15.71
C VAL A 65 8.04 -9.76 17.16
N HIS A 66 8.79 -10.75 17.62
CA HIS A 66 8.99 -10.97 19.05
C HIS A 66 10.32 -10.35 19.46
N THR A 67 10.32 -9.05 19.71
CA THR A 67 11.38 -8.40 20.49
C THR A 67 11.05 -8.61 21.96
N GLN A 68 11.78 -9.49 22.63
CA GLN A 68 11.86 -9.48 24.09
C GLN A 68 13.11 -8.72 24.57
N PRO A 69 13.00 -8.04 25.73
CA PRO A 69 13.78 -6.85 26.07
C PRO A 69 15.18 -7.15 26.63
N LYS A 70 16.06 -6.13 26.50
CA LYS A 70 17.39 -6.05 27.13
C LYS A 70 17.29 -6.03 28.67
N GLY A 71 18.13 -6.84 29.30
CA GLY A 71 18.44 -6.89 30.74
C GLY A 71 18.86 -8.34 31.05
N VAL A 72 20.07 -8.67 31.48
CA VAL A 72 20.73 -8.22 32.71
C VAL A 72 22.25 -8.37 32.61
N HIS A 73 22.95 -7.51 33.33
CA HIS A 73 24.37 -7.52 33.64
C HIS A 73 24.99 -8.90 33.92
N SER A 74 26.18 -9.14 33.39
CA SER A 74 27.33 -9.49 34.24
C SER A 74 28.65 -9.10 33.56
N GLN A 75 29.24 -8.01 34.05
CA GLN A 75 30.66 -7.75 33.93
C GLN A 75 31.37 -8.83 34.75
N GLN A 76 31.95 -9.84 34.11
CA GLN A 76 33.02 -10.60 34.74
C GLN A 76 34.34 -9.93 34.37
N GLY A 77 34.96 -9.34 35.39
CA GLY A 77 36.13 -8.48 35.30
C GLY A 77 37.35 -9.22 34.81
N ALA A 78 37.64 -9.07 33.52
CA ALA A 78 38.95 -9.30 32.95
C ALA A 78 39.89 -8.11 33.27
N GLN A 79 40.26 -7.91 34.55
CA GLN A 79 41.47 -7.16 34.94
C GLN A 79 41.67 -7.12 36.46
N LYS A 80 42.55 -8.00 36.97
CA LYS A 80 43.57 -7.58 37.94
C LYS A 80 44.90 -8.21 37.57
N ARG A 81 45.61 -7.52 36.67
CA ARG A 81 47.06 -7.42 36.71
C ARG A 81 47.43 -6.97 38.13
N LYS A 82 48.28 -7.74 38.79
CA LYS A 82 49.47 -7.31 39.55
C LYS A 82 49.88 -8.45 40.46
N MET A 83 50.69 -9.36 39.90
CA MET A 83 51.66 -10.12 40.69
C MET A 83 52.48 -9.10 41.46
N LYS A 84 52.21 -9.02 42.76
CA LYS A 84 53.07 -8.34 43.71
C LYS A 84 54.42 -9.04 43.63
N ARG A 85 55.42 -8.27 43.20
CA ARG A 85 56.81 -8.48 43.57
C ARG A 85 56.86 -8.56 45.10
N GLY A 86 57.54 -9.57 45.63
CA GLY A 86 57.84 -9.64 47.05
C GLY A 86 57.98 -11.05 47.59
N VAL A 87 59.00 -11.79 47.13
CA VAL A 87 59.81 -12.82 47.82
C VAL A 87 60.97 -13.05 46.83
N LYS A 88 62.26 -12.89 47.09
CA LYS A 88 63.11 -12.86 48.28
C LYS A 88 64.30 -11.94 47.98
#